data_AF-A0A1X0DXN8-F1
#
_entry.id   AF-A0A1X0DXN8-F1
#
_cell.length_a   1.000
_cell.length_b   1.000
_cell.length_c   1.000
_cell.angle_alpha   90.00
_cell.angle_beta   90.00
_cell.angle_gamma   90.00
#
_symmetry.space_group_name_H-M   'P 1'
#
loop_
_entity.id
_entity.type
_entity.pdbx_description
1 polymer ?
#
loop_
_entity_poly.entity_id
_entity_poly.type
_entity_poly.pdbx_seq_one_letter_code
_entity_poly.pdbx_strand_id
1 'polypeptide(L)' 'SISTFYRLLRRAGESRERRRQATHPATVKPELVACRPNSVWSWDITKLRGPAKWSYYYLYVILDIFSRYVVG' A
#
# COMPACT_ATOMS: atom_id res chain seq x y z
N SER A 1 36.59 27.59 21.88
CA SER A 1 36.76 26.31 21.16
C SER A 1 35.51 26.00 20.35
N ILE A 2 35.67 25.37 19.19
CA ILE A 2 34.57 24.88 18.33
C ILE A 2 33.59 24.00 19.14
N SER A 3 34.09 23.22 20.10
CA SER A 3 33.26 22.37 20.96
C SER A 3 32.28 23.17 21.84
N THR A 4 32.70 24.33 22.35
CA THR A 4 31.85 25.23 23.14
C THR A 4 30.71 25.80 22.31
N PHE A 5 30.99 26.20 21.07
CA PHE A 5 30.02 26.77 20.15
C PHE A 5 28.91 25.76 19.80
N TYR A 6 29.28 24.54 19.40
CA TYR A 6 28.31 23.49 19.11
C TYR A 6 27.50 23.04 20.35
N ARG A 7 28.09 23.10 21.55
CA ARG A 7 27.36 22.83 22.80
C ARG A 7 26.25 23.87 23.05
N LEU A 8 26.52 25.15 22.79
CA LEU A 8 25.53 26.22 22.92
C LEU A 8 24.42 26.08 21.87
N LEU A 9 24.77 25.82 20.61
CA LEU A 9 23.79 25.61 19.54
C LEU A 9 22.91 24.37 19.77
N ARG A 10 23.45 23.29 20.34
CA ARG A 10 22.65 22.12 20.74
C ARG A 10 21.67 22.47 21.86
N ARG A 11 22.11 23.23 22.87
CA ARG A 11 21.25 23.69 23.97
C ARG A 11 20.12 24.60 23.48
N ALA A 12 20.40 25.43 22.46
CA ALA A 12 19.42 26.32 21.86
C ALA A 12 18.53 25.63 20.80
N GLY A 13 18.78 24.37 20.45
CA GLY A 13 18.04 23.68 19.38
C GLY A 13 18.36 24.17 17.96
N GLU A 14 19.40 24.99 17.80
CA GLU A 14 19.82 25.66 16.55
C GLU A 14 20.76 24.81 15.69
N SER A 15 20.87 23.52 16.02
CA SER A 15 21.68 22.54 15.29
C SER A 15 20.83 21.51 14.53
N ARG A 16 19.51 21.69 14.50
CA ARG A 16 18.59 20.84 13.73
C ARG A 16 18.43 21.34 12.29
N GLU A 17 17.97 20.44 11.42
CA GLU A 17 17.55 20.80 10.07
C GLU A 17 16.44 21.87 10.12
N ARG A 18 16.63 22.97 9.37
CA ARG A 18 15.74 24.15 9.38
C ARG A 18 14.72 24.12 8.24
N ARG A 19 14.92 23.27 7.23
CA ARG A 19 13.96 23.09 6.14
C ARG A 19 12.69 22.43 6.66
N ARG A 20 11.54 22.92 6.17
CA ARG A 20 10.24 22.29 6.41
C ARG A 20 10.19 20.95 5.67
N GLN A 21 10.49 19.86 6.38
CA GLN A 21 10.38 18.50 5.84
C GLN A 21 8.89 18.16 5.68
N ALA A 22 8.53 17.57 4.54
CA ALA A 22 7.20 17.02 4.37
C ALA A 22 7.06 15.81 5.31
N THR A 23 6.15 15.90 6.28
CA THR A 23 5.74 14.74 7.06
C THR A 23 4.60 14.10 6.29
N HIS A 24 4.83 12.91 5.75
CA HIS A 24 3.78 12.08 5.15
C HIS A 24 3.44 10.98 6.15
N PRO A 25 2.45 11.18 7.05
CA PRO A 25 1.92 10.08 7.84
C PRO A 25 1.54 8.92 6.92
N ALA A 26 1.79 7.69 7.34
CA ALA A 26 1.37 6.53 6.58
C ALA A 26 -0.15 6.57 6.40
N THR A 27 -0.62 6.56 5.15
CA THR A 27 -2.04 6.45 4.86
C THR A 27 -2.55 5.11 5.37
N VAL A 28 -3.51 5.13 6.29
CA VAL A 28 -4.22 3.92 6.73
C VAL A 28 -5.13 3.50 5.58
N LYS A 29 -4.83 2.36 4.96
CA LYS A 29 -5.73 1.78 3.95
C LYS A 29 -6.94 1.20 4.68
N PRO A 30 -8.18 1.48 4.25
CA PRO A 30 -9.34 0.83 4.83
C PRO A 30 -9.28 -0.68 4.56
N GLU A 31 -9.37 -1.48 5.61
CA GLU A 31 -9.41 -2.93 5.53
C GLU A 31 -10.86 -3.41 5.61
N LEU A 32 -11.28 -4.24 4.65
CA LEU A 32 -12.59 -4.87 4.67
C LEU A 32 -12.45 -6.28 5.24
N VAL A 33 -13.25 -6.59 6.25
CA VAL A 33 -13.32 -7.94 6.85
C VAL A 33 -14.64 -8.58 6.45
N ALA A 34 -14.59 -9.80 5.91
CA ALA A 34 -15.79 -10.57 5.62
C ALA A 34 -16.12 -11.51 6.78
N CYS A 35 -17.30 -11.34 7.38
CA CYS A 35 -17.77 -12.19 8.48
C CYS A 35 -18.83 -13.22 8.04
N ARG A 36 -19.27 -13.17 6.78
CA ARG A 36 -20.28 -14.07 6.19
C ARG A 36 -20.16 -14.09 4.66
N PRO A 37 -20.72 -15.11 3.97
CA PRO A 37 -20.77 -15.11 2.51
C PRO A 37 -21.48 -13.87 1.96
N ASN A 38 -21.06 -13.41 0.78
CA ASN A 38 -21.61 -12.26 0.05
C ASN A 38 -21.49 -10.90 0.77
N SER A 39 -20.57 -10.76 1.72
CA SER A 39 -20.31 -9.45 2.36
C SER A 39 -19.20 -8.65 1.69
N VAL A 40 -18.18 -9.32 1.14
CA VAL A 40 -17.04 -8.69 0.47
C VAL A 40 -16.59 -9.56 -0.69
N TRP A 41 -16.40 -8.95 -1.85
CA TRP A 41 -15.88 -9.62 -3.05
C TRP A 41 -14.51 -9.05 -3.42
N SER A 42 -13.63 -9.91 -3.89
CA SER A 42 -12.39 -9.54 -4.59
C SER A 42 -12.51 -9.92 -6.05
N TRP A 43 -11.83 -9.21 -6.93
CA TRP A 43 -11.74 -9.58 -8.34
C TRP A 43 -10.27 -9.61 -8.76
N ASP A 44 -9.96 -10.47 -9.73
CA ASP A 44 -8.63 -10.57 -10.35
C ASP A 44 -8.76 -10.75 -11.86
N ILE A 45 -7.70 -10.38 -12.59
CA ILE A 45 -7.58 -10.63 -14.02
C ILE A 45 -6.30 -11.42 -14.28
N THR A 46 -6.46 -12.64 -14.78
CA THR A 46 -5.34 -13.49 -15.16
C THR A 46 -5.20 -13.57 -16.68
N LYS A 47 -3.98 -13.34 -17.19
CA LYS A 47 -3.66 -13.57 -18.61
C LYS A 47 -3.37 -15.06 -18.84
N LEU A 48 -4.26 -15.72 -19.57
CA LEU A 48 -4.09 -17.10 -20.01
C LEU A 48 -3.45 -17.13 -21.39
N ARG A 49 -2.49 -18.01 -21.59
CA ARG A 49 -1.84 -18.20 -22.89
C ARG A 49 -2.85 -18.78 -23.88
N GLY A 50 -3.03 -18.12 -25.03
CA GLY A 50 -3.88 -18.59 -26.10
C GLY A 50 -3.19 -19.61 -27.02
N PRO A 51 -3.92 -20.17 -28.00
CA PRO A 51 -3.44 -21.26 -28.85
C PRO A 51 -2.37 -20.83 -29.87
N ALA A 52 -2.27 -19.53 -30.19
CA ALA A 52 -1.33 -18.99 -31.16
C ALA A 52 -0.30 -18.05 -30.52
N LYS A 53 0.82 -17.82 -31.22
CA LYS A 53 1.86 -16.87 -30.79
C LYS A 53 1.22 -15.50 -30.56
N TRP A 54 1.51 -14.89 -29.40
CA TRP A 54 0.98 -13.60 -28.97
C TRP A 54 -0.54 -13.52 -28.73
N SER A 55 -1.26 -14.64 -28.77
CA SER A 55 -2.66 -14.67 -28.36
C SER A 55 -2.78 -14.91 -26.85
N TYR A 56 -3.66 -14.16 -26.19
CA TYR A 56 -3.96 -14.29 -24.76
C TYR A 56 -5.46 -14.15 -24.53
N TYR A 57 -5.99 -14.96 -23.61
CA TYR A 57 -7.31 -14.74 -23.05
C TYR A 57 -7.16 -14.03 -21.70
N TYR A 58 -8.09 -13.14 -21.41
CA TYR A 58 -8.16 -12.45 -20.13
C TYR A 58 -9.26 -13.11 -19.32
N LEU A 59 -8.89 -13.88 -18.32
CA LEU A 59 -9.83 -14.48 -17.40
C LEU A 59 -10.15 -13.46 -16.32
N TYR A 60 -11.38 -12.97 -16.32
CA TYR A 60 -11.95 -12.18 -15.24
C TYR A 60 -12.56 -13.13 -14.23
N VAL A 61 -12.25 -12.91 -12.95
CA VAL A 61 -12.84 -13.66 -11.85
C VAL A 61 -13.27 -12.70 -10.77
N ILE A 62 -14.48 -12.89 -10.26
CA ILE A 62 -14.99 -12.31 -9.03
C ILE A 62 -15.14 -13.45 -8.03
N LEU A 63 -14.50 -13.28 -6.88
CA LEU A 63 -14.47 -14.26 -5.80
C LEU A 63 -15.13 -13.68 -4.55
N ASP A 64 -16.03 -14.45 -3.94
CA ASP A 64 -16.47 -14.18 -2.58
C ASP A 64 -15.36 -14.57 -1.59
N ILE A 65 -14.82 -13.59 -0.85
CA ILE A 65 -13.59 -13.82 -0.08
C ILE A 65 -13.81 -14.73 1.13
N PHE A 66 -15.05 -14.81 1.63
CA PHE A 66 -15.42 -15.63 2.77
C PHE A 66 -15.63 -17.10 2.36
N SER A 67 -16.51 -17.36 1.40
CA SER A 67 -16.86 -18.71 0.95
C SER A 67 -15.86 -19.32 -0.03
N ARG A 68 -15.01 -18.50 -0.64
CA ARG A 68 -14.03 -18.89 -1.68
C ARG A 68 -14.67 -19.39 -2.97
N TYR A 69 -15.96 -19.15 -3.19
CA TYR A 69 -16.63 -19.46 -4.44
C TYR A 69 -16.49 -18.34 -5.47
N VAL A 70 -16.43 -18.75 -6.73
CA VAL A 70 -16.48 -17.85 -7.88
C VAL A 70 -17.93 -17.41 -8.08
N VAL A 71 -18.15 -16.10 -8.15
CA VAL A 71 -19.47 -15.49 -8.34
C VAL A 71 -19.62 -14.79 -9.69
N GLY A 72 -18.51 -14.65 -10.44
CA GLY A 72 -18.48 -14.06 -11.78
C GLY A 72 -17.07 -14.01 -12.37
#